data_AF-A0A6B3I530-F1
#
_entry.id   AF-A0A6B3I530-F1
#
_cell.length_a   1.000
_cell.length_b   1.000
_cell.length_c   1.000
_cell.angle_alpha   90.00
_cell.angle_beta   90.00
_cell.angle_gamma   90.00
#
_symmetry.space_group_name_H-M   'P 1'
#
loop_
_entity.id
_entity.type
_entity.pdbx_description
1 polymer ?
#
loop_
_entity_poly.entity_id
_entity_poly.type
_entity_poly.pdbx_seq_one_letter_code
_entity_poly.pdbx_strand_id
1 'polypeptide(L)'
;FPSVRRTENFSDSQITTALATVKDYLVESSLNPDVLTGQVRRPVEQLLDPDQRGQFERSMSSPADDGLHAATGWLVRFDPAQVELADPQIRVQGTLSYAEDGAGTLEVVSDHTFTYALRPAEGPPKEDGASLFTVRRELHFRFDREDLRLHRLEVRTAHVQAGPQSCSAGAAGTLRPLLAGERADGRGPAVTDPYAPGRPAAALCGTLAPLGAPTPSGAPPQGPQDLQDPQALREFRPRP
;
A
#
# COMPACT_ATOMS: atom_id res chain seq x y z
N PHE A 1 -6.19 -8.27 13.69
CA PHE A 1 -7.64 -8.22 13.43
C PHE A 1 -8.30 -7.25 14.39
N PRO A 2 -9.31 -6.49 13.94
CA PRO A 2 -10.14 -5.66 14.81
C PRO A 2 -10.99 -6.55 15.74
N SER A 3 -11.55 -5.94 16.78
CA SER A 3 -12.54 -6.61 17.62
C SER A 3 -13.82 -6.90 16.81
N VAL A 4 -14.32 -8.13 16.89
CA VAL A 4 -15.55 -8.54 16.20
C VAL A 4 -16.76 -8.23 17.08
N ARG A 5 -17.74 -7.53 16.50
CA ARG A 5 -19.02 -7.20 17.11
C ARG A 5 -20.07 -7.23 16.01
N ARG A 6 -21.19 -7.95 16.22
CA ARG A 6 -22.35 -7.86 15.34
C ARG A 6 -22.74 -6.42 15.08
N THR A 7 -23.23 -6.21 13.87
CA THR A 7 -23.84 -4.96 13.44
C THR A 7 -25.37 -5.16 13.38
N GLU A 8 -26.07 -4.24 12.72
CA GLU A 8 -27.52 -4.31 12.55
C GLU A 8 -27.91 -5.52 11.68
N ASN A 9 -27.21 -5.70 10.56
CA ASN A 9 -27.53 -6.66 9.51
C ASN A 9 -26.61 -7.90 9.48
N PHE A 10 -25.48 -7.87 10.19
CA PHE A 10 -24.49 -8.96 10.19
C PHE A 10 -24.18 -9.48 11.59
N SER A 11 -24.14 -10.81 11.70
CA SER A 11 -23.74 -11.51 12.93
C SER A 11 -22.22 -11.52 13.13
N ASP A 12 -21.77 -11.77 14.37
CA ASP A 12 -20.35 -11.97 14.70
C ASP A 12 -19.68 -13.00 13.78
N SER A 13 -20.38 -14.09 13.46
CA SER A 13 -19.88 -15.14 12.57
C SER A 13 -19.66 -14.65 11.14
N GLN A 14 -20.60 -13.85 10.60
CA GLN A 14 -20.48 -13.28 9.27
C GLN A 14 -19.35 -12.27 9.18
N ILE A 15 -19.19 -11.42 10.19
CA ILE A 15 -18.08 -10.46 10.26
C ILE A 15 -16.74 -11.20 10.35
N THR A 16 -16.68 -12.28 11.14
CA THR A 16 -15.48 -13.13 11.24
C THR A 16 -15.14 -13.74 9.88
N THR A 17 -16.14 -14.26 9.15
CA THR A 17 -15.95 -14.78 7.79
C THR A 17 -15.41 -13.70 6.85
N ALA A 18 -16.01 -12.50 6.84
CA ALA A 18 -15.55 -11.40 5.98
C ALA A 18 -14.08 -11.06 6.23
N LEU A 19 -13.69 -10.90 7.51
CA LEU A 19 -12.33 -10.60 7.90
C LEU A 19 -11.36 -11.75 7.54
N ALA A 20 -11.81 -13.00 7.63
CA ALA A 20 -11.02 -14.16 7.22
C ALA A 20 -10.81 -14.17 5.69
N THR A 21 -11.85 -13.93 4.88
CA THR A 21 -11.73 -13.83 3.43
C THR A 21 -10.80 -12.70 3.00
N VAL A 22 -10.88 -11.52 3.63
CA VAL A 22 -9.95 -10.42 3.38
C VAL A 22 -8.52 -10.81 3.74
N LYS A 23 -8.29 -11.47 4.88
CA LYS A 23 -6.95 -11.96 5.23
C LYS A 23 -6.42 -12.90 4.17
N ASP A 24 -7.23 -13.87 3.72
CA ASP A 24 -6.80 -14.82 2.70
C ASP A 24 -6.46 -14.11 1.39
N TYR A 25 -7.26 -13.11 0.99
CA TYR A 25 -6.94 -12.28 -0.16
C TYR A 25 -5.61 -11.53 0.00
N LEU A 26 -5.34 -10.93 1.16
CA LEU A 26 -4.08 -10.24 1.43
C LEU A 26 -2.88 -11.20 1.42
N VAL A 27 -3.06 -12.42 1.93
CA VAL A 27 -2.03 -13.46 1.89
C VAL A 27 -1.76 -13.88 0.44
N GLU A 28 -2.79 -14.23 -0.31
CA GLU A 28 -2.62 -14.70 -1.69
C GLU A 28 -2.11 -13.59 -2.61
N SER A 29 -2.58 -12.35 -2.44
CA SER A 29 -2.25 -11.25 -3.34
C SER A 29 -0.98 -10.47 -2.97
N SER A 30 -0.46 -10.58 -1.74
CA SER A 30 0.74 -9.84 -1.29
C SER A 30 1.83 -10.70 -0.65
N LEU A 31 1.57 -11.97 -0.29
CA LEU A 31 2.54 -12.78 0.46
C LEU A 31 2.89 -14.10 -0.23
N ASN A 32 2.03 -14.60 -1.12
CA ASN A 32 2.27 -15.86 -1.82
C ASN A 32 3.45 -15.72 -2.82
N PRO A 33 4.58 -16.43 -2.63
CA PRO A 33 5.74 -16.35 -3.52
C PRO A 33 5.43 -16.69 -4.99
N ASP A 34 4.49 -17.61 -5.22
CA ASP A 34 4.06 -18.01 -6.58
C ASP A 34 3.29 -16.88 -7.29
N VAL A 35 2.72 -15.94 -6.53
CA VAL A 35 2.08 -14.73 -7.06
C VAL A 35 3.09 -13.59 -7.17
N LEU A 36 3.92 -13.39 -6.14
CA LEU A 36 4.88 -12.29 -6.07
C LEU A 36 5.93 -12.35 -7.16
N THR A 37 6.56 -13.52 -7.32
CA THR A 37 7.64 -13.75 -8.27
C THR A 37 7.27 -14.81 -9.30
N GLY A 38 6.11 -15.46 -9.19
CA GLY A 38 5.60 -16.35 -10.22
C GLY A 38 4.60 -15.67 -11.15
N GLN A 39 4.12 -16.45 -12.13
CA GLN A 39 3.03 -16.05 -13.03
C GLN A 39 1.67 -16.61 -12.57
N VAL A 40 1.58 -17.05 -11.31
CA VAL A 40 0.36 -17.62 -10.76
C VAL A 40 -0.59 -16.50 -10.34
N ARG A 41 -1.86 -16.63 -10.74
CA ARG A 41 -2.94 -15.68 -10.39
C ARG A 41 -4.19 -16.35 -9.83
N ARG A 42 -4.27 -17.68 -9.97
CA ARG A 42 -5.45 -18.50 -9.67
C ARG A 42 -5.92 -18.41 -8.21
N PRO A 43 -5.03 -18.39 -7.19
CA PRO A 43 -5.46 -18.27 -5.79
C PRO A 43 -6.21 -16.96 -5.52
N VAL A 44 -5.75 -15.85 -6.09
CA VAL A 44 -6.42 -14.54 -5.99
C VAL A 44 -7.75 -14.55 -6.74
N GLU A 45 -7.76 -15.05 -7.98
CA GLU A 45 -8.96 -15.12 -8.83
C GLU A 45 -10.12 -15.90 -8.18
N GLN A 46 -9.81 -16.96 -7.41
CA GLN A 46 -10.83 -17.80 -6.78
C GLN A 46 -11.57 -17.10 -5.63
N LEU A 47 -10.92 -16.13 -4.98
CA LEU A 47 -11.48 -15.32 -3.90
C LEU A 47 -12.32 -14.16 -4.42
N LEU A 48 -12.23 -13.82 -5.71
CA LEU A 48 -13.04 -12.77 -6.31
C LEU A 48 -14.45 -13.26 -6.61
N ASP A 49 -15.42 -12.37 -6.41
CA ASP A 49 -16.76 -12.50 -6.95
C ASP A 49 -16.71 -12.75 -8.48
N PRO A 50 -17.54 -13.67 -9.04
CA PRO A 50 -17.56 -13.96 -10.47
C PRO A 50 -17.71 -12.75 -11.37
N ASP A 51 -18.42 -11.71 -10.94
CA ASP A 51 -18.67 -10.51 -11.74
C ASP A 51 -17.38 -9.71 -11.97
N GLN A 52 -16.37 -9.84 -11.10
CA GLN A 52 -15.08 -9.17 -11.25
C GLN A 52 -14.04 -9.97 -12.03
N ARG A 53 -14.27 -11.27 -12.28
CA ARG A 53 -13.26 -12.14 -12.93
C ARG A 53 -12.88 -11.69 -14.33
N GLY A 54 -13.82 -11.13 -15.09
CA GLY A 54 -13.55 -10.59 -16.43
C GLY A 54 -12.59 -9.39 -16.38
N GLN A 55 -12.79 -8.47 -15.44
CA GLN A 55 -11.91 -7.32 -15.24
C GLN A 55 -10.54 -7.74 -14.72
N PHE A 56 -10.49 -8.68 -13.77
CA PHE A 56 -9.24 -9.26 -13.28
C PHE A 56 -8.43 -9.87 -14.44
N GLU A 57 -9.07 -10.70 -15.28
CA GLU A 57 -8.41 -11.32 -16.43
C GLU A 57 -7.88 -10.29 -17.42
N ARG A 58 -8.66 -9.23 -17.71
CA ARG A 58 -8.22 -8.10 -18.55
C ARG A 58 -7.01 -7.40 -17.94
N SER A 59 -7.03 -7.16 -16.62
CA SER A 59 -5.93 -6.52 -15.90
C SER A 59 -4.65 -7.36 -15.96
N MET A 60 -4.75 -8.69 -15.94
CA MET A 60 -3.60 -9.59 -16.02
C MET A 60 -3.04 -9.75 -17.44
N SER A 61 -3.91 -9.75 -18.46
CA SER A 61 -3.54 -9.98 -19.87
C SER A 61 -3.13 -8.70 -20.61
N SER A 62 -3.72 -7.56 -20.28
CA SER A 62 -3.42 -6.26 -20.87
C SER A 62 -3.49 -5.16 -19.81
N PRO A 63 -2.51 -5.11 -18.87
CA PRO A 63 -2.51 -4.13 -17.80
C PRO A 63 -2.48 -2.69 -18.33
N ALA A 64 -3.26 -1.81 -17.72
CA ALA A 64 -3.32 -0.39 -18.08
C ALA A 64 -3.46 0.51 -16.86
N ASP A 65 -2.84 1.68 -16.89
CA ASP A 65 -2.97 2.72 -15.87
C ASP A 65 -4.18 3.62 -16.16
N ASP A 66 -5.37 3.00 -16.23
CA ASP A 66 -6.66 3.66 -16.50
C ASP A 66 -7.55 3.73 -15.24
N GLY A 67 -6.96 3.43 -14.08
CA GLY A 67 -7.64 3.35 -12.79
C GLY A 67 -8.47 2.07 -12.56
N LEU A 68 -8.60 1.22 -13.58
CA LEU A 68 -9.46 0.02 -13.51
C LEU A 68 -8.69 -1.27 -13.83
N HIS A 69 -7.64 -1.20 -14.64
CA HIS A 69 -6.99 -2.39 -15.21
C HIS A 69 -5.51 -2.50 -14.86
N ALA A 70 -5.06 -1.83 -13.80
CA ALA A 70 -3.73 -2.06 -13.26
C ALA A 70 -3.72 -3.43 -12.56
N ALA A 71 -2.92 -4.37 -13.06
CA ALA A 71 -2.67 -5.66 -12.41
C ALA A 71 -2.18 -5.47 -10.97
N THR A 72 -1.36 -4.45 -10.73
CA THR A 72 -0.80 -4.11 -9.41
C THR A 72 -1.84 -3.57 -8.42
N GLY A 73 -3.02 -3.18 -8.88
CA GLY A 73 -4.16 -2.90 -8.00
C GLY A 73 -4.72 -4.17 -7.36
N TRP A 74 -4.71 -5.28 -8.10
CA TRP A 74 -5.22 -6.58 -7.64
C TRP A 74 -4.21 -7.31 -6.76
N LEU A 75 -2.95 -7.34 -7.15
CA LEU A 75 -1.92 -8.16 -6.50
C LEU A 75 -0.53 -7.55 -6.64
N VAL A 76 0.39 -7.91 -5.75
CA VAL A 76 1.79 -7.51 -5.82
C VAL A 76 2.52 -8.49 -6.74
N ARG A 77 3.23 -7.97 -7.75
CA ARG A 77 4.02 -8.74 -8.70
C ARG A 77 5.32 -8.06 -9.02
N PHE A 78 6.37 -8.87 -9.08
CA PHE A 78 7.69 -8.53 -9.56
C PHE A 78 8.03 -9.31 -10.82
N ASP A 79 9.02 -8.85 -11.58
CA ASP A 79 9.49 -9.54 -12.78
C ASP A 79 10.49 -10.63 -12.36
N PRO A 80 10.18 -11.94 -12.51
CA PRO A 80 11.09 -13.02 -12.13
C PRO A 80 12.40 -13.04 -12.92
N ALA A 81 12.44 -12.41 -14.10
CA ALA A 81 13.67 -12.30 -14.86
C ALA A 81 14.61 -11.22 -14.29
N GLN A 82 14.10 -10.35 -13.40
CA GLN A 82 14.85 -9.23 -12.84
C GLN A 82 15.15 -9.43 -11.36
N VAL A 83 14.19 -9.91 -10.58
CA VAL A 83 14.31 -10.03 -9.12
C VAL A 83 13.78 -11.35 -8.58
N GLU A 84 14.35 -11.74 -7.45
CA GLU A 84 13.83 -12.81 -6.61
C GLU A 84 13.80 -12.38 -5.13
N LEU A 85 13.03 -13.09 -4.31
CA LEU A 85 12.98 -12.86 -2.87
C LEU A 85 14.31 -13.28 -2.24
N ALA A 86 15.01 -12.33 -1.63
CA ALA A 86 16.22 -12.58 -0.85
C ALA A 86 15.89 -13.17 0.54
N ASP A 87 14.72 -12.83 1.08
CA ASP A 87 14.16 -13.39 2.32
C ASP A 87 12.67 -13.70 2.09
N PRO A 88 12.21 -14.95 2.28
CA PRO A 88 10.79 -15.28 2.21
C PRO A 88 9.95 -14.68 3.35
N GLN A 89 10.57 -14.19 4.42
CA GLN A 89 9.88 -13.55 5.56
C GLN A 89 9.51 -12.10 5.26
N ILE A 90 8.40 -11.90 4.57
CA ILE A 90 7.86 -10.57 4.27
C ILE A 90 7.32 -9.92 5.55
N ARG A 91 7.72 -8.67 5.79
CA ARG A 91 7.22 -7.90 6.94
C ARG A 91 5.89 -7.26 6.58
N VAL A 92 4.94 -7.32 7.52
CA VAL A 92 3.58 -6.80 7.34
C VAL A 92 3.21 -5.92 8.51
N GLN A 93 2.71 -4.73 8.22
CA GLN A 93 2.16 -3.81 9.20
C GLN A 93 0.87 -3.19 8.64
N GLY A 94 -0.20 -3.20 9.42
CA GLY A 94 -1.44 -2.61 8.94
C GLY A 94 -2.62 -2.86 9.85
N THR A 95 -3.78 -2.41 9.39
CA THR A 95 -5.04 -2.52 10.10
C THR A 95 -6.14 -3.02 9.16
N LEU A 96 -7.16 -3.61 9.78
CA LEU A 96 -8.43 -3.90 9.15
C LEU A 96 -9.51 -3.17 9.94
N SER A 97 -10.49 -2.59 9.26
CA SER A 97 -11.71 -2.06 9.83
C SER A 97 -12.91 -2.54 9.01
N TYR A 98 -14.10 -2.54 9.61
CA TYR A 98 -15.32 -2.91 8.91
C TYR A 98 -16.46 -1.99 9.33
N ALA A 99 -17.40 -1.78 8.42
CA ALA A 99 -18.62 -1.02 8.62
C ALA A 99 -19.72 -1.53 7.68
N GLU A 100 -20.99 -1.26 7.99
CA GLU A 100 -22.05 -1.50 7.03
C GLU A 100 -22.09 -0.38 5.98
N ASP A 101 -22.21 -0.76 4.71
CA ASP A 101 -22.39 0.15 3.57
C ASP A 101 -23.83 0.02 3.03
N GLY A 102 -24.79 0.37 3.88
CA GLY A 102 -26.21 0.22 3.60
C GLY A 102 -26.77 -1.18 3.90
N ALA A 103 -28.06 -1.36 3.59
CA ALA A 103 -28.78 -2.58 3.95
C ALA A 103 -28.21 -3.81 3.23
N GLY A 104 -27.71 -4.77 4.01
CA GLY A 104 -27.25 -6.06 3.50
C GLY A 104 -25.87 -6.04 2.83
N THR A 105 -25.10 -4.96 3.00
CA THR A 105 -23.73 -4.86 2.50
C THR A 105 -22.75 -4.58 3.65
N LEU A 106 -21.66 -5.34 3.70
CA LEU A 106 -20.55 -5.10 4.62
C LEU A 106 -19.35 -4.57 3.84
N GLU A 107 -18.80 -3.44 4.28
CA GLU A 107 -17.50 -2.95 3.83
C GLU A 107 -16.42 -3.43 4.80
N VAL A 108 -15.30 -3.90 4.24
CA VAL A 108 -14.05 -4.11 4.98
C VAL A 108 -12.96 -3.30 4.32
N VAL A 109 -12.28 -2.47 5.10
CA VAL A 109 -11.14 -1.67 4.63
C VAL A 109 -9.86 -2.26 5.20
N SER A 110 -8.87 -2.41 4.34
CA SER A 110 -7.52 -2.84 4.68
C SER A 110 -6.53 -1.76 4.32
N ASP A 111 -5.71 -1.33 5.27
CA ASP A 111 -4.53 -0.51 5.02
C ASP A 111 -3.30 -1.26 5.54
N HIS A 112 -2.56 -1.88 4.62
CA HIS A 112 -1.38 -2.68 4.95
C HIS A 112 -0.17 -2.28 4.13
N THR A 113 0.96 -2.17 4.82
CA THR A 113 2.30 -2.00 4.27
C THR A 113 3.06 -3.31 4.35
N PHE A 114 3.54 -3.76 3.19
CA PHE A 114 4.33 -4.97 3.00
C PHE A 114 5.76 -4.60 2.63
N THR A 115 6.75 -5.19 3.29
CA THR A 115 8.18 -4.96 2.99
C THR A 115 8.87 -6.26 2.59
N TYR A 116 9.42 -6.23 1.38
CA TYR A 116 10.09 -7.35 0.72
C TYR A 116 11.60 -7.11 0.71
N ALA A 117 12.38 -8.15 0.94
CA ALA A 117 13.81 -8.15 0.66
C ALA A 117 14.02 -8.80 -0.71
N LEU A 118 14.57 -8.05 -1.65
CA LEU A 118 14.73 -8.45 -3.05
C LEU A 118 16.20 -8.44 -3.46
N ARG A 119 16.59 -9.34 -4.36
CA ARG A 119 17.91 -9.35 -4.98
C ARG A 119 17.79 -9.60 -6.48
N PRO A 120 18.83 -9.30 -7.29
CA PRO A 120 18.82 -9.64 -8.70
C PRO A 120 18.58 -11.15 -8.89
N ALA A 121 17.73 -11.52 -9.87
CA ALA A 121 17.46 -12.91 -10.21
C ALA A 121 18.68 -13.62 -10.84
N GLU A 122 19.59 -12.85 -11.44
CA GLU A 122 20.81 -13.36 -12.07
C GLU A 122 22.08 -12.81 -11.40
N GLY A 123 23.12 -13.64 -11.33
CA GLY A 123 24.45 -13.28 -10.81
C GLY A 123 24.77 -13.92 -9.44
N PRO A 124 26.04 -13.88 -9.01
CA PRO A 124 26.45 -14.47 -7.74
C PRO A 124 25.79 -13.72 -6.56
N PRO A 125 25.25 -14.44 -5.55
CA PRO A 125 24.73 -13.81 -4.34
C PRO A 125 25.83 -12.98 -3.68
N LYS A 126 25.60 -11.67 -3.53
CA LYS A 126 26.43 -10.82 -2.68
C LYS A 126 25.84 -10.87 -1.27
N GLU A 127 26.67 -11.08 -0.26
CA GLU A 127 26.22 -11.19 1.15
C GLU A 127 25.43 -9.96 1.61
N ASP A 128 25.72 -8.77 1.05
CA ASP A 128 25.01 -7.50 1.32
C ASP A 128 24.08 -7.04 0.16
N GLY A 129 23.67 -7.95 -0.73
CA GLY A 129 23.01 -7.60 -2.00
C GLY A 129 21.49 -7.38 -1.95
N ALA A 130 20.85 -7.53 -0.78
CA ALA A 130 19.40 -7.40 -0.67
C ALA A 130 18.95 -5.93 -0.61
N SER A 131 17.90 -5.63 -1.34
CA SER A 131 17.26 -4.31 -1.41
C SER A 131 15.87 -4.40 -0.83
N LEU A 132 15.51 -3.42 0.02
CA LEU A 132 14.17 -3.35 0.57
C LEU A 132 13.24 -2.69 -0.43
N PHE A 133 12.08 -3.29 -0.63
CA PHE A 133 10.99 -2.73 -1.42
C PHE A 133 9.71 -2.76 -0.59
N THR A 134 8.99 -1.65 -0.55
CA THR A 134 7.82 -1.46 0.29
C THR A 134 6.60 -1.18 -0.58
N VAL A 135 5.49 -1.83 -0.25
CA VAL A 135 4.18 -1.64 -0.91
C VAL A 135 3.13 -1.38 0.16
N ARG A 136 2.55 -0.18 0.19
CA ARG A 136 1.35 0.12 0.96
C ARG A 136 0.12 -0.04 0.08
N ARG A 137 -0.89 -0.76 0.58
CA ARG A 137 -2.14 -1.03 -0.11
C ARG A 137 -3.30 -0.66 0.80
N GLU A 138 -4.06 0.36 0.41
CA GLU A 138 -5.38 0.65 0.97
C GLU A 138 -6.44 0.05 0.04
N LEU A 139 -7.12 -0.99 0.50
CA LEU A 139 -8.10 -1.77 -0.25
C LEU A 139 -9.46 -1.67 0.41
N HIS A 140 -10.47 -1.34 -0.39
CA HIS A 140 -11.88 -1.36 0.02
C HIS A 140 -12.53 -2.60 -0.55
N PHE A 141 -13.05 -3.44 0.34
CA PHE A 141 -13.76 -4.66 -0.01
C PHE A 141 -15.23 -4.52 0.32
N ARG A 142 -16.06 -5.13 -0.51
CA ARG A 142 -17.49 -5.26 -0.28
C ARG A 142 -17.87 -6.72 -0.22
N PHE A 143 -18.83 -7.01 0.66
CA PHE A 143 -19.44 -8.32 0.82
C PHE A 143 -20.95 -8.19 0.83
N ASP A 144 -21.61 -9.04 0.04
CA ASP A 144 -23.00 -9.40 0.26
C ASP A 144 -23.12 -10.75 1.03
N ARG A 145 -24.33 -11.29 1.15
CA ARG A 145 -24.54 -12.57 1.86
C ARG A 145 -24.04 -13.78 1.08
N GLU A 146 -24.04 -13.71 -0.25
CA GLU A 146 -23.53 -14.79 -1.10
C GLU A 146 -22.01 -14.84 -1.04
N ASP A 147 -21.34 -13.69 -1.12
CA ASP A 147 -19.89 -13.55 -0.91
C ASP A 147 -19.43 -14.25 0.37
N LEU A 148 -20.09 -13.94 1.48
CA LEU A 148 -19.79 -14.52 2.80
C LEU A 148 -20.02 -16.04 2.82
N ARG A 149 -21.07 -16.53 2.14
CA ARG A 149 -21.38 -17.96 2.06
C ARG A 149 -20.37 -18.71 1.20
N LEU A 150 -19.85 -18.08 0.16
CA LEU A 150 -18.98 -18.68 -0.85
C LEU A 150 -17.49 -18.39 -0.64
N HIS A 151 -17.13 -17.68 0.44
CA HIS A 151 -15.76 -17.25 0.73
C HIS A 151 -15.17 -16.41 -0.40
N ARG A 152 -15.94 -15.42 -0.84
CA ARG A 152 -15.57 -14.47 -1.91
C ARG A 152 -15.69 -13.04 -1.44
N LEU A 153 -15.14 -12.13 -2.24
CA LEU A 153 -15.21 -10.68 -2.02
C LEU A 153 -15.24 -9.91 -3.33
N GLU A 154 -15.73 -8.69 -3.26
CA GLU A 154 -15.57 -7.68 -4.30
C GLU A 154 -14.50 -6.66 -3.89
N VAL A 155 -13.52 -6.38 -4.75
CA VAL A 155 -12.57 -5.26 -4.58
C VAL A 155 -13.19 -4.00 -5.20
N ARG A 156 -13.52 -3.01 -4.39
CA ARG A 156 -14.12 -1.75 -4.84
C ARG A 156 -13.08 -0.72 -5.27
N THR A 157 -12.06 -0.55 -4.42
CA THR A 157 -10.99 0.43 -4.66
C THR A 157 -9.67 -0.15 -4.22
N ALA A 158 -8.62 0.15 -4.97
CA ALA A 158 -7.25 -0.18 -4.63
C ALA A 158 -6.35 1.04 -4.79
N HIS A 159 -5.87 1.57 -3.67
CA HIS A 159 -4.81 2.57 -3.65
C HIS A 159 -3.49 1.88 -3.30
N VAL A 160 -2.52 1.97 -4.20
CA VAL A 160 -1.22 1.31 -4.04
C VAL A 160 -0.12 2.36 -4.08
N GLN A 161 0.79 2.29 -3.12
CA GLN A 161 2.01 3.09 -3.11
C GLN A 161 3.18 2.13 -3.00
N ALA A 162 4.12 2.17 -3.94
CA ALA A 162 5.20 1.22 -3.99
C ALA A 162 6.54 1.89 -4.32
N GLY A 163 7.60 1.47 -3.63
CA GLY A 163 8.95 1.98 -3.84
C GLY A 163 10.02 1.25 -3.01
N PRO A 164 11.31 1.44 -3.32
CA PRO A 164 11.82 2.42 -4.27
C PRO A 164 11.74 1.92 -5.72
N GLN A 165 11.16 2.73 -6.62
CA GLN A 165 11.14 2.51 -8.07
C GLN A 165 11.12 3.85 -8.81
N SER A 166 11.47 3.85 -10.10
CA SER A 166 11.27 5.02 -10.96
C SER A 166 9.80 5.16 -11.34
N CYS A 167 9.27 6.38 -11.29
CA CYS A 167 7.87 6.65 -11.64
C CYS A 167 7.61 6.66 -13.15
N SER A 168 8.65 6.80 -13.96
CA SER A 168 8.53 6.70 -15.41
C SER A 168 8.46 5.25 -15.91
N ALA A 169 8.80 4.27 -15.06
CA ALA A 169 8.91 2.86 -15.44
C ALA A 169 7.56 2.14 -15.63
N GLY A 170 6.44 2.79 -15.30
CA GLY A 170 5.08 2.26 -15.45
C GLY A 170 4.81 1.07 -14.52
N ALA A 171 3.92 1.24 -13.55
CA ALA A 171 3.67 0.23 -12.51
C ALA A 171 2.37 -0.56 -12.72
N ALA A 172 1.67 -0.42 -13.86
CA ALA A 172 0.36 -1.05 -14.05
C ALA A 172 0.41 -2.59 -14.10
N GLY A 173 1.42 -3.16 -14.75
CA GLY A 173 1.55 -4.63 -14.89
C GLY A 173 2.34 -5.32 -13.79
N THR A 174 3.53 -4.77 -13.50
CA THR A 174 4.51 -5.36 -12.59
C THR A 174 5.29 -4.23 -11.92
N LEU A 175 5.65 -4.40 -10.65
CA LEU A 175 6.49 -3.45 -9.91
C LEU A 175 7.95 -3.61 -10.31
N ARG A 176 8.69 -2.50 -10.35
CA ARG A 176 10.08 -2.47 -10.83
C ARG A 176 11.01 -1.90 -9.76
N PRO A 177 11.42 -2.72 -8.77
CA PRO A 177 12.29 -2.30 -7.69
C PRO A 177 13.61 -1.71 -8.19
N LEU A 178 14.07 -0.64 -7.55
CA LEU A 178 15.45 -0.20 -7.63
C LEU A 178 16.29 -1.04 -6.67
N LEU A 179 17.26 -1.76 -7.22
CA LEU A 179 18.16 -2.60 -6.44
C LEU A 179 19.40 -1.83 -5.97
N ALA A 180 20.17 -2.44 -5.09
CA ALA A 180 21.37 -1.84 -4.49
C ALA A 180 22.33 -1.32 -5.57
N GLY A 181 22.61 -0.01 -5.51
CA GLY A 181 23.45 0.70 -6.47
C GLY A 181 22.70 1.41 -7.59
N GLU A 182 21.42 1.12 -7.78
CA GLU A 182 20.56 1.79 -8.76
C GLU A 182 19.99 3.10 -8.21
N ARG A 183 19.54 3.97 -9.13
CA ARG A 183 18.93 5.26 -8.80
C ARG A 183 17.72 5.51 -9.70
N ALA A 184 16.68 6.12 -9.11
CA ALA A 184 15.55 6.61 -9.88
C ALA A 184 15.99 7.70 -10.86
N ASP A 185 15.28 7.84 -11.97
CA ASP A 185 15.39 9.06 -12.77
C ASP A 185 14.78 10.25 -12.01
N GLY A 186 15.24 11.47 -12.29
CA GLY A 186 14.77 12.68 -11.60
C GLY A 186 13.32 13.09 -11.92
N ARG A 187 12.53 12.21 -12.55
CA ARG A 187 11.14 12.45 -12.95
C ARG A 187 10.21 11.71 -12.00
N GLY A 188 9.51 12.46 -11.16
CA GLY A 188 8.52 11.91 -10.25
C GLY A 188 8.03 12.95 -9.25
N PRO A 189 6.93 12.68 -8.54
CA PRO A 189 6.47 13.51 -7.44
C PRO A 189 7.49 13.50 -6.29
N ALA A 190 7.24 14.36 -5.29
CA ALA A 190 8.05 14.43 -4.09
C ALA A 190 8.14 13.07 -3.37
N VAL A 191 9.20 12.95 -2.57
CA VAL A 191 9.50 11.80 -1.73
C VAL A 191 8.27 11.41 -0.87
N THR A 192 7.90 10.13 -0.88
CA THR A 192 6.78 9.56 -0.14
C THR A 192 7.29 8.62 0.95
N ASP A 193 6.84 8.84 2.18
CA ASP A 193 7.04 7.89 3.29
C ASP A 193 5.86 6.91 3.34
N PRO A 194 6.06 5.62 3.03
CA PRO A 194 4.98 4.63 3.02
C PRO A 194 4.48 4.26 4.42
N TYR A 195 5.13 4.72 5.50
CA TYR A 195 4.69 4.50 6.88
C TYR A 195 4.07 5.75 7.51
N ALA A 196 4.05 6.88 6.79
CA ALA A 196 3.44 8.10 7.29
C ALA A 196 1.92 7.91 7.51
N PRO A 197 1.38 8.33 8.67
CA PRO A 197 -0.05 8.25 8.93
C PRO A 197 -0.81 9.23 8.04
N GLY A 198 -1.90 8.78 7.41
CA GLY A 198 -2.74 9.60 6.54
C GLY A 198 -3.25 8.84 5.32
N ARG A 199 -4.16 9.46 4.55
CA ARG A 199 -4.64 8.88 3.29
C ARG A 199 -3.50 8.78 2.28
N PRO A 200 -3.36 7.65 1.56
CA PRO A 200 -2.44 7.51 0.45
C PRO A 200 -2.65 8.64 -0.56
N ALA A 201 -1.55 9.27 -1.00
CA ALA A 201 -1.61 10.11 -2.18
C ALA A 201 -2.01 9.24 -3.38
N ALA A 202 -2.89 9.73 -4.25
CA ALA A 202 -3.43 8.99 -5.40
C ALA A 202 -2.38 8.62 -6.49
N ALA A 203 -1.09 8.89 -6.24
CA ALA A 203 0.00 8.56 -7.16
C ALA A 203 0.63 7.21 -6.79
N LEU A 204 0.64 6.28 -7.76
CA LEU A 204 1.18 4.91 -7.62
C LEU A 204 2.70 4.83 -7.36
N CYS A 205 3.42 5.93 -7.53
CA CYS A 205 4.86 5.98 -7.36
C CYS A 205 5.31 7.23 -6.60
N GLY A 206 6.08 7.00 -5.54
CA GLY A 206 6.81 8.02 -4.80
C GLY A 206 8.24 7.53 -4.52
N THR A 207 9.19 8.46 -4.48
CA THR A 207 10.58 8.16 -4.10
C THR A 207 10.65 7.95 -2.58
N LEU A 208 11.32 6.91 -2.07
CA LEU A 208 11.34 6.68 -0.61
C LEU A 208 12.18 7.72 0.11
N ALA A 209 11.67 8.21 1.25
CA ALA A 209 12.50 8.94 2.18
C ALA A 209 13.60 8.00 2.69
N PRO A 210 14.85 8.47 2.89
CA PRO A 210 15.83 7.70 3.65
C PRO A 210 15.18 7.26 4.96
N LEU A 211 15.35 5.99 5.35
CA LEU A 211 14.97 5.52 6.69
C LEU A 211 15.76 6.33 7.71
N GLY A 212 15.17 7.43 8.17
CA GLY A 212 15.74 8.31 9.18
C GLY A 212 15.70 7.61 10.52
N ALA A 213 16.85 7.57 11.19
CA ALA A 213 17.01 7.14 12.58
C ALA A 213 15.87 7.68 13.47
N PRO A 214 15.50 6.97 14.56
CA PRO A 214 14.44 7.40 15.46
C PRO A 214 14.64 8.86 15.85
N THR A 215 13.66 9.71 15.50
CA THR A 215 13.59 11.07 16.00
C THR A 215 13.54 10.99 17.53
N PRO A 216 14.49 11.58 18.25
CA PRO A 216 14.38 11.67 19.70
C PRO A 216 13.13 12.49 20.01
N SER A 217 12.12 11.85 20.62
CA SER A 217 11.03 12.57 21.25
C SER A 217 11.60 13.43 22.37
N GLY A 218 11.46 14.76 22.24
CA GLY A 218 11.71 15.66 23.35
C GLY A 218 12.29 17.01 22.95
N ALA A 219 11.44 17.90 22.44
CA ALA A 219 11.65 19.33 22.62
C ALA A 219 10.36 19.91 23.21
N PRO A 220 10.37 20.42 24.46
CA PRO A 220 9.19 21.03 25.07
C PRO A 220 8.81 22.35 24.38
N PRO A 221 7.55 22.80 24.48
CA PRO A 221 7.06 23.97 23.78
C PRO A 221 7.80 25.23 24.25
N GLN A 222 8.41 25.96 23.31
CA GLN A 222 8.93 27.30 23.57
C GLN A 222 7.74 28.25 23.77
N GLY A 223 7.56 28.68 25.02
CA GLY A 223 6.71 29.82 25.37
C GLY A 223 7.25 31.13 24.78
N PRO A 224 6.42 32.19 24.77
CA PRO A 224 6.66 33.40 24.00
C PRO A 224 7.91 34.14 24.50
N GLN A 225 8.87 34.36 23.59
CA GLN A 225 10.00 35.25 23.84
C GLN A 225 9.62 36.68 23.44
N ASP A 226 9.25 37.45 24.46
CA ASP A 226 9.52 38.89 24.48
C ASP A 226 11.01 39.10 24.19
N LEU A 227 11.32 39.87 23.15
CA LEU A 227 12.62 40.53 23.04
C LEU A 227 12.39 42.03 22.88
N GLN A 228 12.63 42.72 23.99
CA GLN A 228 13.02 44.10 24.04
C GLN A 228 14.22 44.33 23.12
N ASP A 229 14.14 45.31 22.22
CA ASP A 229 15.31 45.97 21.68
C ASP A 229 15.19 47.49 21.93
N PRO A 230 16.07 48.08 22.76
CA PRO A 230 16.08 49.50 23.06
C PRO A 230 16.96 50.27 22.07
N GLN A 231 16.51 51.51 21.78
CA GLN A 231 17.18 52.61 21.06
C GLN A 231 16.87 52.68 19.56
N ALA A 232 15.86 53.48 19.17
CA ALA A 232 15.98 54.91 18.84
C ALA A 232 16.59 55.11 17.44
N LEU A 233 16.14 56.01 16.57
CA LEU A 233 15.53 57.31 16.77
C LEU A 233 15.17 57.84 15.37
N ARG A 234 14.05 58.58 15.28
CA ARG A 234 13.78 59.74 14.41
C ARG A 234 12.57 59.65 13.47
N GLU A 235 11.61 60.46 13.88
CA GLU A 235 10.93 61.49 13.07
C GLU A 235 9.90 61.01 12.05
N PHE A 236 8.62 61.06 12.43
CA PHE A 236 7.63 61.83 11.67
C PHE A 236 6.56 62.40 12.62
N ARG A 237 6.45 63.72 12.66
CA ARG A 237 5.54 64.51 13.51
C ARG A 237 4.11 64.51 12.93
N PRO A 238 3.06 64.69 13.76
CA PRO A 238 1.66 64.73 13.34
C PRO A 238 1.06 66.15 13.25
N ARG A 239 -0.15 66.25 12.63
CA ARG A 239 -1.37 67.06 12.98
C ARG A 239 -2.07 67.67 11.74
N PRO A 240 -3.35 68.07 11.82
CA PRO A 240 -4.40 67.77 12.81
C PRO A 240 -5.50 66.82 12.27
#